data_AF-L8EHF9-F1
#
_entry.id   AF-L8EHF9-F1
#
_cell.length_a   1.000
_cell.length_b   1.000
_cell.length_c   1.000
_cell.angle_alpha   90.00
_cell.angle_beta   90.00
_cell.angle_gamma   90.00
#
_symmetry.space_group_name_H-M   'P 1'
#
loop_
_entity.id
_entity.type
_entity.pdbx_description
1 polymer ?
#
loop_
_entity_poly.entity_id
_entity_poly.type
_entity_poly.pdbx_seq_one_letter_code
_entity_poly.pdbx_strand_id
1 'polypeptide(L)' 'MPDDLRLYSMRHYFTSNCLSNNIPITDVAEWMGHSSIEVTFKTYRFLMPGSIGRAAKILNVGLAA' A
#
# COMPACT_ATOMS: atom_id res chain seq x y z
N MET A 1 -25.05 -7.58 8.45
CA MET A 1 -23.57 -7.51 8.45
C MET A 1 -23.11 -7.78 9.87
N PRO A 2 -22.02 -8.53 10.10
CA PRO A 2 -21.45 -8.71 11.44
C PRO A 2 -21.24 -7.34 12.11
N ASP A 3 -21.57 -7.18 13.38
CA ASP A 3 -21.49 -5.89 14.11
C ASP A 3 -20.05 -5.33 14.23
N ASP A 4 -19.04 -6.12 13.83
CA ASP A 4 -17.62 -5.78 13.73
C ASP A 4 -17.23 -5.12 12.39
N LEU A 5 -18.06 -5.24 11.35
CA LEU A 5 -17.84 -4.55 10.07
C LEU A 5 -18.24 -3.07 10.16
N ARG A 6 -17.54 -2.33 11.02
CA ARG A 6 -17.62 -0.86 11.07
C ARG A 6 -17.01 -0.30 9.78
N LEU A 7 -17.49 0.87 9.35
CA LEU A 7 -16.91 1.62 8.21
C LEU A 7 -15.39 1.82 8.34
N TYR A 8 -14.91 1.91 9.57
CA TYR A 8 -13.48 1.93 9.89
C TYR A 8 -12.73 0.70 9.37
N SER A 9 -13.27 -0.49 9.57
CA SER A 9 -12.70 -1.77 9.11
C SER A 9 -12.66 -1.86 7.58
N MET A 10 -13.66 -1.30 6.88
CA MET A 10 -13.66 -1.22 5.41
C MET A 10 -12.55 -0.31 4.88
N ARG A 11 -12.29 0.81 5.56
CA ARG A 11 -11.19 1.70 5.20
C ARG A 11 -9.83 1.00 5.32
N HIS A 12 -9.63 0.23 6.39
CA HIS A 12 -8.42 -0.58 6.54
C HIS A 12 -8.29 -1.66 5.47
N TYR A 13 -9.39 -2.36 5.18
CA TYR A 13 -9.43 -3.38 4.13
C TYR A 13 -9.05 -2.80 2.75
N PHE A 14 -9.63 -1.64 2.39
CA PHE A 14 -9.31 -0.92 1.15
C PHE A 14 -7.81 -0.62 1.06
N THR A 15 -7.24 0.03 2.08
CA THR A 15 -5.82 0.38 2.08
C THR A 15 -4.92 -0.83 2.00
N SER A 16 -5.21 -1.88 2.77
CA SER A 16 -4.43 -3.11 2.75
C SER A 16 -4.44 -3.74 1.36
N ASN A 17 -5.60 -3.83 0.72
CA ASN A 17 -5.72 -4.39 -0.63
C ASN A 17 -4.95 -3.56 -1.67
N CYS A 18 -5.06 -2.23 -1.63
CA CYS A 18 -4.33 -1.36 -2.56
C CYS A 18 -2.81 -1.53 -2.45
N LEU A 19 -2.28 -1.50 -1.23
CA LEU A 19 -0.83 -1.56 -0.99
C LEU A 19 -0.26 -2.96 -1.32
N SER A 20 -1.00 -4.04 -1.00
CA SER A 20 -0.60 -5.39 -1.40
C SER A 20 -0.56 -5.57 -2.92
N ASN A 21 -1.36 -4.81 -3.68
CA ASN A 21 -1.36 -4.81 -5.14
C ASN A 21 -0.36 -3.82 -5.77
N ASN A 22 0.58 -3.27 -5.00
CA ASN A 22 1.60 -2.31 -5.45
C ASN A 22 1.03 -0.96 -5.93
N ILE A 23 -0.14 -0.54 -5.45
CA ILE A 23 -0.62 0.83 -5.67
C ILE A 23 0.25 1.80 -4.86
N PRO A 24 0.70 2.94 -5.44
CA PRO A 24 1.50 3.93 -4.73
C PRO A 24 0.82 4.41 -3.44
N ILE A 25 1.61 4.49 -2.35
CA ILE A 25 1.09 4.94 -1.05
C ILE A 25 0.62 6.41 -1.07
N THR A 26 1.14 7.22 -1.99
CA THR A 26 0.72 8.60 -2.22
C THR A 26 -0.75 8.66 -2.62
N ASP A 27 -1.13 7.86 -3.61
CA ASP A 27 -2.46 7.85 -4.20
C ASP A 27 -3.47 7.28 -3.19
N VAL A 28 -3.07 6.23 -2.48
CA VAL A 28 -3.89 5.64 -1.42
C VAL A 28 -4.09 6.62 -0.27
N ALA A 29 -3.06 7.38 0.13
CA ALA A 29 -3.20 8.39 1.18
C ALA A 29 -4.16 9.52 0.77
N GLU A 30 -4.12 9.93 -0.50
CA GLU A 30 -5.05 10.91 -1.08
C GLU A 30 -6.50 10.38 -1.07
N TRP A 31 -6.72 9.15 -1.54
CA TRP A 31 -8.05 8.51 -1.52
C TRP A 31 -8.61 8.33 -0.11
N MET A 32 -7.74 8.15 0.88
CA MET A 32 -8.12 8.07 2.30
C MET A 32 -8.42 9.44 2.93
N GLY A 33 -8.14 10.55 2.24
CA GLY A 33 -8.29 11.90 2.76
C GLY A 33 -7.34 12.21 3.92
N HIS A 34 -6.18 11.54 3.98
CA HIS A 34 -5.20 11.81 5.03
C HIS A 34 -4.46 13.12 4.75
N SER A 35 -4.37 13.99 5.76
CA SER A 35 -3.64 15.26 5.65
C SER A 35 -2.13 15.10 5.46
N SER A 36 -1.58 13.93 5.76
CA SER A 36 -0.18 13.58 5.55
C SER A 36 -0.02 12.10 5.24
N ILE A 37 0.87 11.80 4.30
CA ILE A 37 1.27 10.44 3.94
C ILE A 37 1.86 9.69 5.13
N GLU A 38 2.45 10.39 6.11
CA GLU A 38 3.00 9.76 7.31
C GLU A 38 1.98 8.92 8.07
N VAL A 39 0.71 9.35 8.08
CA VAL A 39 -0.37 8.63 8.76
C VAL A 39 -0.55 7.26 8.11
N THR A 40 -0.67 7.23 6.77
CA THR A 40 -0.76 5.99 6.00
C THR A 40 0.50 5.14 6.15
N PHE A 41 1.68 5.76 6.08
CA PHE A 41 2.95 5.04 6.15
C PHE A 41 3.15 4.37 7.51
N LYS A 42 2.94 5.08 8.62
CA LYS A 42 3.10 4.53 9.98
C LYS A 42 2.20 3.32 10.20
N THR A 43 0.97 3.35 9.68
CA THR A 43 0.01 2.25 9.82
C THR A 43 0.31 1.07 8.89
N TYR A 44 0.72 1.29 7.64
CA TYR A 44 0.70 0.23 6.63
C TYR A 44 2.05 -0.12 5.99
N ARG A 45 3.17 0.49 6.44
CA ARG A 45 4.50 0.20 5.89
C ARG A 45 4.86 -1.28 5.81
N PHE A 46 4.32 -2.12 6.70
CA PHE A 46 4.59 -3.56 6.73
C PHE A 46 3.93 -4.33 5.57
N LEU A 47 2.90 -3.76 4.93
CA LEU A 47 2.23 -4.32 3.76
C LEU A 47 2.93 -3.95 2.45
N MET A 48 3.86 -2.98 2.50
CA MET A 48 4.59 -2.56 1.31
C MET A 48 5.57 -3.68 0.92
N PRO A 49 5.44 -4.24 -0.29
CA PRO A 49 6.36 -5.28 -0.73
C PRO A 49 7.79 -4.76 -0.76
N GLY A 50 8.75 -5.61 -0.39
CA GLY A 50 10.17 -5.28 -0.40
C GLY A 50 10.59 -4.77 -1.79
N SER A 51 10.77 -3.45 -1.90
CA SER A 51 11.00 -2.79 -3.18
C SER A 51 12.38 -3.08 -3.75
N ILE A 52 13.38 -3.30 -2.89
CA ILE A 52 14.79 -3.48 -3.27
C ILE A 52 14.98 -4.76 -4.09
N GLY A 53 14.48 -5.91 -3.61
CA GLY A 53 14.64 -7.18 -4.32
C GLY A 53 13.91 -7.20 -5.67
N ARG A 54 12.71 -6.61 -5.73
CA ARG A 54 11.96 -6.46 -6.99
C ARG A 54 12.67 -5.51 -7.96
N ALA A 55 13.16 -4.37 -7.48
CA ALA A 55 13.89 -3.40 -8.30
C ALA A 55 15.16 -4.03 -8.88
N ALA A 56 15.93 -4.75 -8.07
CA ALA A 56 17.12 -5.47 -8.53
C ALA A 56 16.79 -6.48 -9.64
N LYS A 57 15.70 -7.24 -9.49
CA LYS A 57 15.25 -8.19 -10.52
C LYS A 57 14.87 -7.50 -11.83
N ILE A 58 14.12 -6.40 -11.76
CA ILE A 58 13.69 -5.64 -12.95
C ILE A 58 14.90 -5.06 -13.68
N LEU A 59 15.84 -4.46 -12.94
CA LEU A 59 17.08 -3.90 -13.50
C LEU A 59 17.93 -4.97 -14.19
N ASN A 60 18.07 -6.14 -13.56
CA ASN A 60 18.83 -7.25 -14.13
C ASN A 60 18.20 -7.78 -15.43
N VAL A 61 16.86 -7.83 -15.50
CA VAL A 61 16.15 -8.21 -16.74
C VAL A 61 16.38 -7.17 -17.84
N GLY A 62 16.29 -5.88 -17.52
CA GLY A 62 16.49 -4.80 -18.50
C GLY A 62 17.92 -4.69 -19.02
N LEU A 63 18.93 -5.05 -18.21
CA LEU A 63 20.34 -5.08 -18.63
C LEU A 63 20.68 -6.30 -19.50
N ALA A 64 19.88 -7.37 -19.42
CA ALA A 64 20.08 -8.60 -20.17
C ALA A 64 19.36 -8.64 -21.53
N ALA A 65 18.64 -7.57 -21.89
CA ALA A 65 17.93 -7.39 -23.16
C ALA A 65 18.71 -6.44 -24.09
#